data_AF-L8J6C2-F1
#
_entry.id   AF-L8J6C2-F1
#
_cell.length_a   1.000
_cell.length_b   1.000
_cell.length_c   1.000
_cell.angle_alpha   90.00
_cell.angle_beta   90.00
_cell.angle_gamma   90.00
#
_symmetry.space_group_name_H-M   'P 1'
#
loop_
_entity.id
_entity.type
_entity.pdbx_description
1 polymer ?
#
loop_
_entity_poly.entity_id
_entity_poly.type
_entity_poly.pdbx_seq_one_letter_code
_entity_poly.pdbx_strand_id
1 'polypeptide(L)'
;MPTPIKYYNPAIAEEYKKIELAAEQKLISMLPEEFQDDYAPLLDSHKINQEDYAIVKQADSLCAYLKCLEELNVGNHEFAQAKKRLEQTLSERSTQEMEYFLTTFADSFNLTLDDIS
;
A
#
# COMPACT_ATOMS: atom_id res chain seq x y z
N MET A 1 5.05 3.89 9.26
CA MET A 1 4.75 5.22 9.83
C MET A 1 3.49 5.78 9.19
N PRO A 2 2.69 6.61 9.89
CA PRO A 2 1.50 7.23 9.33
C PRO A 2 1.82 8.09 8.11
N THR A 3 1.04 7.94 7.05
CA THR A 3 1.11 8.67 5.78
C THR A 3 1.28 10.19 5.92
N PRO A 4 0.64 10.88 6.89
CA PRO A 4 0.77 12.34 7.04
C PRO A 4 2.19 12.82 7.38
N ILE A 5 3.00 12.01 8.09
CA ILE A 5 4.37 12.38 8.46
C ILE A 5 5.31 12.24 7.24
N LYS A 6 5.06 11.23 6.40
CA LYS A 6 5.90 10.92 5.23
C LYS A 6 5.86 12.02 4.15
N TYR A 7 4.81 12.84 4.12
CA TYR A 7 4.61 13.92 3.12
C TYR A 7 4.52 15.33 3.71
N TYR A 8 4.82 15.51 5.00
CA TYR A 8 4.72 16.82 5.66
C TYR A 8 5.68 17.86 5.05
N ASN A 9 6.85 17.42 4.60
CA ASN A 9 7.85 18.26 3.93
C ASN A 9 8.55 17.45 2.82
N PRO A 10 8.67 18.00 1.59
CA PRO A 10 9.39 17.34 0.49
C PRO A 10 10.81 16.91 0.86
N ALA A 11 11.54 17.71 1.65
CA ALA A 11 12.88 17.38 2.12
C ALA A 11 12.88 16.17 3.06
N ILE A 12 11.87 16.06 3.93
CA ILE A 12 11.70 14.90 4.81
C ILE A 12 11.37 13.65 3.99
N ALA A 13 10.51 13.77 2.98
CA ALA A 13 10.17 12.67 2.09
C ALA A 13 11.39 12.14 1.32
N GLU A 14 12.28 13.02 0.87
CA GLU A 14 13.52 12.65 0.21
C GLU A 14 14.48 11.92 1.15
N GLU A 15 14.66 12.44 2.38
CA GLU A 15 15.49 11.77 3.38
C GLU A 15 14.95 10.39 3.76
N TYR A 16 13.62 10.22 3.84
CA TYR A 16 13.03 8.90 4.04
C TYR A 16 13.38 7.93 2.91
N LYS A 17 13.34 8.36 1.65
CA LYS A 17 13.72 7.50 0.51
C LYS A 17 15.19 7.06 0.60
N LYS A 18 16.08 7.94 1.07
CA LYS A 18 17.50 7.58 1.28
C LYS A 18 17.65 6.51 2.36
N ILE A 19 16.86 6.61 3.44
CA ILE A 19 16.84 5.60 4.51
C ILE A 19 16.28 4.26 3.99
N GLU A 20 15.18 4.29 3.24
CA GLU A 20 14.59 3.10 2.61
C GLU A 20 15.60 2.40 1.70
N LEU A 21 16.25 3.14 0.79
CA LEU A 21 17.27 2.59 -0.10
C LEU A 21 18.46 1.98 0.68
N ALA A 22 18.93 2.66 1.73
CA ALA A 22 20.01 2.12 2.56
C ALA A 22 19.60 0.80 3.24
N ALA A 23 18.34 0.68 3.67
CA ALA A 23 17.80 -0.55 4.25
C ALA A 23 17.66 -1.67 3.20
N GLU A 24 17.17 -1.35 1.99
CA GLU A 24 17.06 -2.29 0.86
C GLU A 24 18.43 -2.89 0.51
N GLN A 25 19.44 -2.03 0.30
CA GLN A 25 20.80 -2.47 -0.02
C GLN A 25 21.42 -3.26 1.14
N LYS A 26 21.12 -2.87 2.39
CA LYS A 26 21.60 -3.62 3.56
C LYS A 26 21.01 -5.02 3.61
N LEU A 27 19.72 -5.19 3.33
CA LEU A 27 19.06 -6.50 3.28
C LEU A 27 19.65 -7.38 2.18
N ILE A 28 19.88 -6.84 0.98
CA ILE A 28 20.51 -7.58 -0.11
C ILE A 28 21.92 -8.03 0.29
N SER A 29 22.72 -7.15 0.91
CA SER A 29 24.08 -7.49 1.36
C SER A 29 24.15 -8.57 2.45
N MET A 30 23.02 -8.88 3.12
CA MET A 30 22.95 -9.97 4.10
C MET A 30 22.75 -11.35 3.44
N LEU A 31 22.38 -11.40 2.16
CA LEU A 31 22.23 -12.65 1.42
C LEU A 31 23.60 -13.17 0.94
N PRO A 32 23.77 -14.50 0.82
CA PRO A 32 24.88 -15.09 0.07
C PRO A 32 24.99 -14.48 -1.32
N GLU A 33 26.22 -14.29 -1.81
CA GLU A 33 26.51 -13.58 -3.07
C GLU A 33 25.73 -14.18 -4.25
N GLU A 34 25.61 -15.50 -4.30
CA GLU A 34 24.88 -16.24 -5.32
C GLU A 34 23.37 -15.94 -5.39
N PHE A 35 22.78 -15.37 -4.34
CA PHE A 35 21.35 -15.03 -4.30
C PHE A 35 21.06 -13.53 -4.40
N GLN A 36 22.09 -12.67 -4.36
CA GLN A 36 21.86 -11.23 -4.32
C GLN A 36 21.14 -10.73 -5.57
N ASP A 37 21.54 -11.22 -6.74
CA ASP A 37 20.92 -10.82 -8.01
C ASP A 37 19.48 -11.33 -8.16
N ASP A 38 19.17 -12.51 -7.63
CA ASP A 38 17.82 -13.09 -7.67
C ASP A 38 16.83 -12.29 -6.80
N TYR A 39 17.29 -11.78 -5.66
CA TYR A 39 16.44 -11.03 -4.71
C TYR A 39 16.45 -9.53 -4.95
N ALA A 40 17.44 -8.99 -5.65
CA ALA A 40 17.52 -7.58 -5.97
C ALA A 40 16.25 -7.01 -6.65
N PRO A 41 15.62 -7.66 -7.67
CA PRO A 41 14.39 -7.15 -8.27
C PRO A 41 13.16 -7.23 -7.34
N LEU A 42 13.26 -7.90 -6.19
CA LEU A 42 12.18 -7.99 -5.20
C LEU A 42 12.32 -6.95 -4.07
N LEU A 43 13.54 -6.50 -3.80
CA LEU A 43 13.87 -5.64 -2.65
C LEU A 43 14.38 -4.25 -3.06
N ASP A 44 15.16 -4.13 -4.13
CA ASP A 44 15.72 -2.85 -4.58
C ASP A 44 14.70 -2.10 -5.41
N SER A 45 14.23 -0.98 -4.87
CA SER A 45 13.27 -0.07 -5.50
C SER A 45 13.67 0.40 -6.92
N HIS A 46 14.95 0.36 -7.28
CA HIS A 46 15.44 0.72 -8.61
C HIS A 46 15.41 -0.44 -9.62
N LYS A 47 15.31 -1.69 -9.13
CA LYS A 47 15.32 -2.90 -9.95
C LYS A 47 13.95 -3.55 -10.07
N ILE A 48 12.98 -3.16 -9.24
CA ILE A 48 11.60 -3.63 -9.32
C ILE A 48 10.99 -3.25 -10.67
N ASN A 49 10.30 -4.21 -11.29
CA ASN A 49 9.49 -3.98 -12.49
C ASN A 49 8.41 -2.91 -12.21
N GLN A 50 8.31 -1.90 -13.08
CA GLN A 50 7.39 -0.78 -12.87
C GLN A 50 5.91 -1.17 -12.96
N GLU A 51 5.56 -2.18 -13.77
CA GLU A 51 4.19 -2.70 -13.86
C GLU A 51 3.80 -3.42 -12.56
N ASP A 52 4.68 -4.30 -12.05
CA ASP A 52 4.47 -4.97 -10.76
C ASP A 52 4.37 -3.96 -9.62
N TYR A 53 5.26 -2.96 -9.62
CA TYR A 53 5.24 -1.89 -8.62
C TYR A 53 3.92 -1.10 -8.65
N ALA A 54 3.39 -0.80 -9.83
CA ALA A 54 2.12 -0.09 -9.98
C ALA A 54 0.96 -0.93 -9.42
N ILE A 55 0.92 -2.23 -9.71
CA ILE A 55 -0.10 -3.15 -9.17
C ILE A 55 0.00 -3.23 -7.64
N VAL A 56 1.20 -3.43 -7.10
CA VAL A 56 1.43 -3.49 -5.64
C VAL A 56 1.02 -2.19 -4.96
N LYS A 57 1.28 -1.02 -5.58
CA LYS A 57 0.83 0.27 -5.05
C LYS A 57 -0.69 0.45 -5.04
N GLN A 58 -1.37 -0.07 -6.05
CA GLN A 58 -2.83 -0.09 -6.07
C GLN A 58 -3.36 -1.02 -4.97
N ALA A 59 -2.81 -2.23 -4.84
CA ALA A 59 -3.17 -3.18 -3.80
C ALA A 59 -2.95 -2.63 -2.38
N ASP A 60 -1.81 -1.96 -2.12
CA ASP A 60 -1.52 -1.28 -0.84
C ASP A 60 -2.59 -0.23 -0.50
N SER A 61 -3.00 0.56 -1.48
CA SER A 61 -4.05 1.57 -1.32
C SER A 61 -5.43 0.95 -1.03
N LEU A 62 -5.75 -0.16 -1.71
CA LEU A 62 -6.97 -0.94 -1.47
C LEU A 62 -6.98 -1.55 -0.06
N CYS A 63 -5.88 -2.17 0.37
CA CYS A 63 -5.76 -2.72 1.72
C CYS A 63 -5.97 -1.65 2.79
N ALA A 64 -5.38 -0.46 2.61
CA ALA A 64 -5.59 0.67 3.51
C ALA A 64 -7.06 1.13 3.53
N TYR A 65 -7.74 1.13 2.38
CA TYR A 65 -9.16 1.47 2.28
C TYR A 65 -10.05 0.44 2.98
N LEU A 66 -9.83 -0.85 2.71
CA LEU A 66 -10.56 -1.95 3.36
C LEU A 66 -10.38 -1.92 4.88
N LYS A 67 -9.16 -1.65 5.36
CA LYS A 67 -8.90 -1.46 6.79
C LYS A 67 -9.73 -0.32 7.38
N CYS A 68 -9.93 0.77 6.64
CA CYS A 68 -10.81 1.85 7.09
C CYS A 68 -12.28 1.42 7.15
N LEU A 69 -12.75 0.58 6.21
CA LEU A 69 -14.11 0.04 6.24
C LEU A 69 -14.33 -0.83 7.49
N GLU A 70 -13.41 -1.75 7.77
CA GLU A 70 -13.46 -2.62 8.95
C GLU A 70 -13.52 -1.80 10.25
N GLU A 71 -12.62 -0.81 10.39
CA GLU A 71 -12.57 0.05 11.58
C GLU A 71 -13.86 0.87 11.76
N LEU A 72 -14.43 1.39 10.67
CA LEU A 72 -15.72 2.10 10.73
C LEU A 72 -16.88 1.16 11.09
N ASN A 73 -16.86 -0.08 10.61
CA ASN A 73 -17.89 -1.08 10.91
C ASN A 73 -17.91 -1.43 12.41
N VAL A 74 -16.73 -1.50 13.05
CA VAL A 74 -16.63 -1.69 14.51
C VAL A 74 -16.80 -0.39 15.33
N GLY A 75 -17.20 0.71 14.69
CA GLY A 75 -17.53 1.99 15.34
C GLY A 75 -16.36 2.94 15.56
N ASN A 76 -15.17 2.66 15.01
CA ASN A 76 -14.01 3.53 15.13
C ASN A 76 -14.03 4.66 14.08
N HIS A 77 -14.67 5.78 14.45
CA HIS A 77 -14.82 6.93 13.58
C HIS A 77 -13.53 7.74 13.31
N GLU A 78 -12.41 7.45 13.97
CA GLU A 78 -11.11 8.09 13.67
C GLU A 78 -10.67 7.83 12.22
N PHE A 79 -11.11 6.72 11.63
CA PHE A 79 -10.80 6.33 10.27
C PHE A 79 -11.64 7.04 9.19
N ALA A 80 -12.67 7.81 9.56
CA ALA A 80 -13.54 8.48 8.59
C ALA A 80 -12.77 9.46 7.67
N GLN A 81 -11.84 10.23 8.24
CA GLN A 81 -11.01 11.15 7.46
C GLN A 81 -9.95 10.42 6.61
N ALA A 82 -9.45 9.27 7.09
CA ALA A 82 -8.54 8.43 6.33
C ALA A 82 -9.25 7.81 5.11
N LYS A 83 -10.45 7.26 5.31
CA LYS A 83 -11.31 6.73 4.24
C LYS A 83 -11.53 7.75 3.13
N LYS A 84 -11.96 8.97 3.47
CA LYS A 84 -12.23 10.02 2.46
C LYS A 84 -10.99 10.39 1.63
N ARG A 85 -9.79 10.41 2.27
CA ARG A 85 -8.52 10.66 1.56
C ARG A 85 -8.14 9.49 0.65
N LEU A 86 -8.38 8.27 1.10
CA LEU A 86 -8.12 7.07 0.31
C LEU A 86 -9.08 6.95 -0.87
N GLU A 87 -10.37 7.26 -0.71
CA GLU A 87 -11.34 7.31 -1.82
C GLU A 87 -10.89 8.26 -2.93
N GLN A 88 -10.39 9.45 -2.57
CA GLN A 88 -9.81 10.38 -3.54
C GLN A 88 -8.55 9.76 -4.21
N THR A 89 -7.66 9.16 -3.42
CA THR A 89 -6.43 8.54 -3.94
C THR A 89 -6.72 7.38 -4.90
N LEU A 90 -7.72 6.56 -4.58
CA LEU A 90 -8.17 5.44 -5.42
C LEU A 90 -8.80 5.97 -6.71
N SER A 91 -9.66 6.99 -6.63
CA SER A 91 -10.25 7.61 -7.81
C SER A 91 -9.22 8.25 -8.75
N GLU A 92 -8.19 8.90 -8.21
CA GLU A 92 -7.10 9.50 -9.00
C GLU A 92 -6.20 8.45 -9.68
N ARG A 93 -6.18 7.22 -9.15
CA ARG A 93 -5.35 6.10 -9.63
C ARG A 93 -6.18 4.94 -10.18
N SER A 94 -7.42 5.23 -10.60
CA SER A 94 -8.37 4.20 -11.00
C SER A 94 -7.89 3.41 -12.20
N THR A 95 -8.08 2.10 -12.14
CA THR A 95 -7.82 1.13 -13.21
C THR A 95 -9.02 0.19 -13.33
N GLN A 96 -9.13 -0.51 -14.47
CA GLN A 96 -10.25 -1.42 -14.69
C GLN A 96 -10.28 -2.55 -13.68
N GLU A 97 -9.11 -3.08 -13.33
CA GLU A 97 -8.93 -4.12 -12.31
C GLU A 97 -9.25 -3.63 -10.90
N MET A 98 -8.91 -2.38 -10.55
CA MET A 98 -9.27 -1.77 -9.27
C MET A 98 -10.78 -1.55 -9.16
N GLU A 99 -11.41 -1.01 -10.21
CA GLU A 99 -12.85 -0.80 -10.26
C GLU A 99 -13.62 -2.13 -10.17
N TYR A 100 -13.15 -3.14 -10.90
CA TYR A 100 -13.72 -4.48 -10.79
C TYR A 100 -13.59 -5.02 -9.36
N PHE A 101 -12.43 -4.86 -8.73
CA PHE A 101 -12.23 -5.31 -7.36
C PHE A 101 -13.17 -4.61 -6.37
N LEU A 102 -13.27 -3.28 -6.46
CA LEU A 102 -14.12 -2.48 -5.58
C LEU A 102 -15.60 -2.85 -5.75
N THR A 103 -16.07 -2.99 -6.98
CA THR A 103 -17.48 -3.31 -7.27
C THR A 103 -17.85 -4.77 -6.99
N THR A 104 -16.88 -5.69 -7.07
CA THR A 104 -17.14 -7.13 -6.89
C THR A 104 -16.89 -7.61 -5.47
N PHE A 105 -15.87 -7.08 -4.79
CA PHE A 105 -15.41 -7.61 -3.51
C PHE A 105 -15.53 -6.63 -2.34
N ALA A 106 -15.35 -5.31 -2.55
CA ALA A 106 -15.22 -4.39 -1.41
C ALA A 106 -16.49 -4.29 -0.55
N ASP A 107 -17.68 -4.43 -1.14
CA ASP A 107 -18.93 -4.42 -0.38
C ASP A 107 -19.04 -5.58 0.62
N SER A 108 -18.38 -6.71 0.33
CA SER A 108 -18.35 -7.87 1.24
C SER A 108 -17.62 -7.57 2.55
N PHE A 109 -16.79 -6.51 2.61
CA PHE A 109 -16.09 -6.10 3.82
C PHE A 109 -16.96 -5.27 4.78
N ASN A 110 -18.17 -4.89 4.35
CA ASN A 110 -19.18 -4.30 5.23
C ASN A 110 -20.09 -5.35 5.87
N LEU A 111 -20.04 -6.60 5.38
CA LEU A 111 -20.82 -7.71 5.89
C LEU A 111 -20.24 -8.20 7.22
N THR A 112 -21.12 -8.59 8.14
CA THR A 112 -20.70 -9.31 9.34
C THR A 112 -20.38 -10.77 9.02
N LEU A 113 -19.73 -11.49 9.94
CA LEU A 113 -19.47 -12.94 9.76
C LEU A 113 -20.76 -13.74 9.52
N ASP A 114 -21.87 -13.31 10.13
CA ASP A 114 -23.19 -13.94 9.95
C ASP A 114 -23.79 -13.64 8.56
N ASP A 115 -23.43 -12.52 7.93
CA ASP A 115 -23.92 -12.12 6.60
C ASP A 115 -23.13 -12.77 5.44
N ILE A 116 -21.98 -13.39 5.73
CA ILE A 116 -21.10 -14.06 4.76
C ILE A 116 -21.44 -15.57 4.63
N SER A 117 -22.27 -16.11 5.53
CA SER A 117 -22.57 -17.56 5.65
C SER A 117 -23.71 -18.05 4.77
#